data_AF-A0A0A2EPD7-F1
#
_entry.id   AF-A0A0A2EPD7-F1
#
_cell.length_a   1.000
_cell.length_b   1.000
_cell.length_c   1.000
_cell.angle_alpha   90.00
_cell.angle_beta   90.00
_cell.angle_gamma   90.00
#
_symmetry.space_group_name_H-M   'P 1'
#
loop_
_entity.id
_entity.type
_entity.pdbx_description
1 polymer ?
#
loop_
_entity_poly.entity_id
_entity_poly.type
_entity_poly.pdbx_seq_one_letter_code
_entity_poly.pdbx_strand_id
1 'polypeptide(L)'
;MSFSAYVVCDCYQKGKIPPPPHKEFFRFDENGIYLDIPEEHCENASEMYEEFDNWKMNACEHEDMELISESLCTNLGMFLFREFVQVVGGEKKYPILTKYLPEANGGILPAEFAKQALDELLRLEQEPYEEEETQLRENESNDLLAFTRSDRNFPFIYTAYMEYVFLIDKEGFHILHNVQEGDETIPYIAFQSKKFIQHPLSEDQFLYVDMETGDSFESSTSIYPIGETPTKDYVIKVVSEILKPAERYSFLIESLKKLLEASMQTGNPIHWI
;
A
#
# COMPACT_ATOMS: atom_id res chain seq x y z
N MET A 1 -7.50 -1.37 -0.68
CA MET A 1 -7.18 -1.07 0.74
C MET A 1 -5.73 -0.60 0.79
N SER A 2 -5.48 0.45 1.57
CA SER A 2 -4.18 1.10 1.75
C SER A 2 -3.86 1.20 3.23
N PHE A 3 -2.58 1.33 3.52
CA PHE A 3 -2.04 1.63 4.83
C PHE A 3 -1.82 3.13 4.95
N SER A 4 -2.32 3.69 6.04
CA SER A 4 -1.98 5.01 6.53
C SER A 4 -1.56 4.89 8.00
N ALA A 5 -0.98 5.95 8.55
CA ALA A 5 -0.61 5.97 9.95
C ALA A 5 -0.56 7.38 10.51
N TYR A 6 -0.76 7.50 11.82
CA TYR A 6 -0.73 8.78 12.50
C TYR A 6 -0.07 8.69 13.88
N VAL A 7 0.30 9.85 14.42
CA VAL A 7 0.77 10.01 15.80
C VAL A 7 -0.05 11.11 16.46
N VAL A 8 -0.68 10.78 17.59
CA VAL A 8 -1.45 11.75 18.39
C VAL A 8 -0.53 12.82 18.98
N CYS A 9 -0.95 14.09 18.90
CA CYS A 9 -0.24 15.21 19.51
C CYS A 9 -0.23 15.14 21.04
N ASP A 10 0.74 15.80 21.67
CA ASP A 10 0.86 15.84 23.13
C ASP A 10 0.23 17.08 23.78
N CYS A 11 -0.55 17.86 23.01
CA CYS A 11 -1.15 19.11 23.47
C CYS A 11 -2.07 18.92 24.67
N TYR A 12 -2.88 17.85 24.66
CA TYR A 12 -3.72 17.50 25.82
C TYR A 12 -2.88 17.09 27.04
N GLN A 13 -1.90 16.20 26.86
CA GLN A 13 -1.00 15.73 27.92
C GLN A 13 -0.23 16.90 28.57
N LYS A 14 0.12 17.92 27.78
CA LYS A 14 0.79 19.15 28.24
C LYS A 14 -0.18 20.22 28.76
N GLY A 15 -1.49 19.99 28.76
CA GLY A 15 -2.50 20.94 29.24
C GLY A 15 -2.63 22.20 28.39
N LYS A 16 -2.25 22.14 27.10
CA LYS A 16 -2.31 23.28 26.17
C LYS A 16 -3.69 23.51 25.58
N ILE A 17 -4.58 22.52 25.66
CA ILE A 17 -5.93 22.56 25.08
C ILE A 17 -6.99 22.27 26.15
N PRO A 18 -8.25 22.68 25.94
CA PRO A 18 -9.34 22.36 26.86
C PRO A 18 -9.53 20.84 27.04
N PRO A 19 -10.03 20.39 28.21
CA PRO A 19 -10.34 18.98 28.39
C PRO A 19 -11.42 18.50 27.42
N PRO A 20 -11.40 17.20 27.02
CA PRO A 20 -12.45 16.63 26.19
C PRO A 20 -13.79 16.62 26.93
N PRO A 21 -14.91 16.67 26.20
CA PRO A 21 -16.22 16.32 26.76
C PRO A 21 -16.18 14.88 27.28
N HIS A 22 -17.04 14.58 28.25
CA HIS A 22 -17.14 13.24 28.86
C HIS A 22 -15.80 12.67 29.35
N LYS A 23 -14.99 13.53 29.98
CA LYS A 23 -13.62 13.21 30.45
C LYS A 23 -13.56 11.95 31.32
N GLU A 24 -14.63 11.62 32.04
CA GLU A 24 -14.78 10.38 32.81
C GLU A 24 -14.65 9.09 31.96
N PHE A 25 -15.07 9.15 30.69
CA PHE A 25 -14.99 8.05 29.74
C PHE A 25 -13.81 8.17 28.78
N PHE A 26 -13.14 9.32 28.74
CA PHE A 26 -11.96 9.52 27.92
C PHE A 26 -10.85 8.53 28.27
N ARG A 27 -10.28 7.92 27.23
CA ARG A 27 -9.08 7.09 27.29
C ARG A 27 -8.04 7.60 26.30
N PHE A 28 -6.79 7.49 26.71
CA PHE A 28 -5.65 7.64 25.83
C PHE A 28 -4.64 6.54 26.15
N ASP A 29 -4.60 5.52 25.31
CA ASP A 29 -3.70 4.37 25.44
C ASP A 29 -3.24 3.88 24.05
N GLU A 30 -2.86 2.61 23.95
CA GLU A 30 -2.42 1.97 22.71
C GLU A 30 -3.45 2.01 21.57
N ASN A 31 -4.75 2.24 21.87
CA ASN A 31 -5.79 2.39 20.86
C ASN A 31 -5.98 3.85 20.40
N GLY A 32 -5.16 4.76 20.89
CA GLY A 32 -5.25 6.19 20.59
C GLY A 32 -6.21 6.88 21.54
N ILE A 33 -6.90 7.92 21.06
CA ILE A 33 -7.87 8.68 21.85
C ILE A 33 -9.30 8.24 21.53
N TYR A 34 -10.05 7.84 22.56
CA TYR A 34 -11.42 7.37 22.39
C TYR A 34 -12.24 7.54 23.67
N LEU A 35 -13.55 7.33 23.56
CA LEU A 35 -14.45 7.22 24.70
C LEU A 35 -14.73 5.75 25.01
N ASP A 36 -14.43 5.33 26.23
CA ASP A 36 -14.79 4.04 26.81
C ASP A 36 -16.13 4.20 27.55
N ILE A 37 -17.23 4.20 26.79
CA ILE A 37 -18.58 4.46 27.29
C ILE A 37 -19.18 3.15 27.86
N PRO A 38 -19.53 3.10 29.16
CA PRO A 38 -20.19 1.94 29.75
C PRO A 38 -21.56 1.67 29.14
N GLU A 39 -21.99 0.40 29.15
CA GLU A 39 -23.27 -0.05 28.56
C GLU A 39 -24.49 0.72 29.11
N GLU A 40 -24.46 1.10 30.38
CA GLU A 40 -25.51 1.89 31.06
C GLU A 40 -25.71 3.31 30.47
N HIS A 41 -24.74 3.80 29.69
CA HIS A 41 -24.79 5.09 29.00
C HIS A 41 -24.97 4.97 27.48
N CYS A 42 -25.21 3.75 26.97
CA CYS A 42 -25.29 3.48 25.53
C CYS A 42 -26.41 4.25 24.82
N GLU A 43 -27.52 4.54 25.51
CA GLU A 43 -28.64 5.32 24.95
C GLU A 43 -28.22 6.73 24.48
N ASN A 44 -27.19 7.31 25.10
CA ASN A 44 -26.65 8.63 24.74
C ASN A 44 -25.31 8.56 23.99
N ALA A 45 -24.78 7.36 23.73
CA ALA A 45 -23.41 7.20 23.21
C ALA A 45 -23.19 7.95 21.89
N SER A 46 -24.20 8.00 21.01
CA SER A 46 -24.09 8.71 19.72
C SER A 46 -23.83 10.22 19.91
N GLU A 47 -24.54 10.87 20.82
CA GLU A 47 -24.35 12.30 21.12
C GLU A 47 -22.99 12.54 21.75
N MET A 48 -22.58 11.65 22.66
CA MET A 48 -21.26 11.71 23.31
C MET A 48 -20.10 11.58 22.32
N TYR A 49 -20.22 10.67 21.34
CA TYR A 49 -19.23 10.53 20.26
C TYR A 49 -19.23 11.77 19.35
N GLU A 50 -20.39 12.34 19.02
CA GLU A 50 -20.47 13.56 18.20
C GLU A 50 -19.81 14.76 18.89
N GLU A 51 -20.06 14.96 20.19
CA GLU A 51 -19.40 15.99 20.98
C GLU A 51 -17.89 15.78 21.05
N PHE A 52 -17.45 14.54 21.21
CA PHE A 52 -16.03 14.17 21.26
C PHE A 52 -15.32 14.35 19.92
N ASP A 53 -15.93 13.94 18.82
CA ASP A 53 -15.40 14.15 17.47
C ASP A 53 -15.31 15.66 17.17
N ASN A 54 -16.34 16.43 17.51
CA ASN A 54 -16.29 17.89 17.40
C ASN A 54 -15.17 18.50 18.25
N TRP A 55 -14.89 17.96 19.43
CA TRP A 55 -13.74 18.38 20.23
C TRP A 55 -12.41 18.06 19.55
N LYS A 56 -12.22 16.85 19.01
CA LYS A 56 -11.01 16.46 18.27
C LYS A 56 -10.72 17.42 17.10
N MET A 57 -11.76 17.82 16.38
CA MET A 57 -11.64 18.70 15.22
C MET A 57 -11.30 20.17 15.58
N ASN A 58 -11.67 20.65 16.78
CA ASN A 58 -11.66 22.08 17.08
C ASN A 58 -10.81 22.50 18.28
N ALA A 59 -10.51 21.59 19.20
CA ALA A 59 -9.85 21.97 20.44
C ALA A 59 -8.33 22.10 20.32
N CYS A 60 -7.73 21.61 19.23
CA CYS A 60 -6.31 21.75 18.93
C CYS A 60 -6.10 22.34 17.53
N GLU A 61 -4.91 22.90 17.30
CA GLU A 61 -4.46 23.29 15.95
C GLU A 61 -4.13 22.09 15.06
N HIS A 62 -3.94 20.92 15.67
CA HIS A 62 -3.71 19.64 15.00
C HIS A 62 -5.05 18.98 14.70
N GLU A 63 -5.35 18.81 13.41
CA GLU A 63 -6.56 18.14 12.93
C GLU A 63 -6.67 16.73 13.52
N ASP A 64 -7.87 16.38 13.99
CA ASP A 64 -8.16 15.11 14.69
C ASP A 64 -7.23 14.78 15.86
N MET A 65 -6.57 15.79 16.43
CA MET A 65 -5.51 15.67 17.45
C MET A 65 -4.26 14.93 16.95
N GLU A 66 -4.07 14.79 15.65
CA GLU A 66 -2.93 14.12 15.03
C GLU A 66 -1.80 15.12 14.79
N LEU A 67 -0.64 14.92 15.44
CA LEU A 67 0.55 15.73 15.15
C LEU A 67 0.99 15.55 13.69
N ILE A 68 0.83 14.33 13.18
CA ILE A 68 1.11 13.96 11.80
C ILE A 68 0.22 12.77 11.40
N SER A 69 -0.19 12.78 10.13
CA SER A 69 -0.92 11.71 9.45
C SER A 69 -0.29 11.50 8.07
N GLU A 70 0.11 10.27 7.74
CA GLU A 70 0.78 9.96 6.47
C GLU A 70 0.09 8.78 5.79
N SER A 71 -0.15 8.93 4.48
CA SER A 71 -0.50 7.82 3.60
C SER A 71 0.77 7.05 3.26
N LEU A 72 0.82 5.77 3.60
CA LEU A 72 2.03 4.97 3.50
C LEU A 72 2.13 4.28 2.15
N CYS A 73 1.27 3.31 1.88
CA CYS A 73 1.27 2.54 0.62
C CYS A 73 0.01 1.68 0.49
N THR A 74 -0.12 0.93 -0.61
CA THR A 74 -1.17 -0.08 -0.76
C THR A 74 -0.86 -1.34 0.06
N ASN A 75 -1.84 -2.23 0.24
CA ASN A 75 -1.62 -3.50 0.94
C ASN A 75 -0.48 -4.33 0.33
N LEU A 76 -0.43 -4.39 -1.01
CA LEU A 76 0.66 -5.06 -1.72
C LEU A 76 2.00 -4.35 -1.48
N GLY A 77 2.02 -3.03 -1.48
CA GLY A 77 3.24 -2.25 -1.19
C GLY A 77 3.82 -2.57 0.18
N MET A 78 2.98 -2.62 1.21
CA MET A 78 3.42 -2.97 2.57
C MET A 78 3.89 -4.42 2.66
N PHE A 79 3.17 -5.35 2.02
CA PHE A 79 3.58 -6.75 1.95
C PHE A 79 4.98 -6.90 1.34
N LEU A 80 5.22 -6.30 0.17
CA LEU A 80 6.51 -6.37 -0.52
C LEU A 80 7.62 -5.67 0.28
N PHE A 81 7.33 -4.53 0.94
CA PHE A 81 8.29 -3.86 1.80
C PHE A 81 8.70 -4.71 3.00
N ARG A 82 7.74 -5.37 3.66
CA ARG A 82 8.02 -6.31 4.76
C ARG A 82 8.85 -7.50 4.29
N GLU A 83 8.56 -8.05 3.11
CA GLU A 83 9.39 -9.10 2.52
C GLU A 83 10.82 -8.61 2.23
N PHE A 84 10.99 -7.40 1.73
CA PHE A 84 12.31 -6.80 1.56
C PHE A 84 13.09 -6.75 2.88
N VAL A 85 12.45 -6.27 3.96
CA VAL A 85 13.04 -6.28 5.31
C VAL A 85 13.44 -7.69 5.75
N GLN A 86 12.62 -8.71 5.47
CA GLN A 86 12.96 -10.11 5.76
C GLN A 86 14.19 -10.59 4.97
N VAL A 87 14.22 -10.32 3.67
CA VAL A 87 15.28 -10.80 2.76
C VAL A 87 16.65 -10.22 3.13
N VAL A 88 16.73 -8.93 3.45
CA VAL A 88 18.03 -8.29 3.74
C VAL A 88 18.56 -8.55 5.15
N GLY A 89 17.76 -9.14 6.04
CA GLY A 89 18.25 -9.56 7.36
C GLY A 89 17.19 -9.91 8.40
N GLY A 90 15.92 -9.55 8.17
CA GLY A 90 14.78 -9.89 9.03
C GLY A 90 15.02 -9.58 10.50
N GLU A 91 14.51 -10.43 11.40
CA GLU A 91 14.62 -10.24 12.85
C GLU A 91 16.06 -10.10 13.36
N LYS A 92 17.05 -10.65 12.66
CA LYS A 92 18.45 -10.60 13.10
C LYS A 92 19.07 -9.21 12.94
N LYS A 93 18.61 -8.44 11.95
CA LYS A 93 19.18 -7.12 11.60
C LYS A 93 18.19 -5.96 11.83
N TYR A 94 16.90 -6.25 11.67
CA TYR A 94 15.79 -5.32 11.80
C TYR A 94 14.67 -5.90 12.69
N PRO A 95 14.95 -6.21 13.97
CA PRO A 95 13.98 -6.81 14.87
C PRO A 95 12.74 -5.93 15.09
N ILE A 96 12.89 -4.60 15.16
CA ILE A 96 11.75 -3.71 15.41
C ILE A 96 10.89 -3.58 14.16
N LEU A 97 11.48 -3.31 12.99
CA LEU A 97 10.72 -3.23 11.73
C LEU A 97 10.03 -4.55 11.40
N THR A 98 10.69 -5.69 11.61
CA THR A 98 10.09 -7.01 11.40
C THR A 98 8.85 -7.22 12.26
N LYS A 99 8.91 -6.78 13.52
CA LYS A 99 7.85 -7.02 14.50
C LYS A 99 6.67 -6.06 14.39
N TYR A 100 6.95 -4.79 14.09
CA TYR A 100 5.96 -3.71 14.24
C TYR A 100 5.46 -3.11 12.93
N LEU A 101 6.03 -3.45 11.76
CA LEU A 101 5.40 -3.10 10.49
C LEU A 101 4.05 -3.82 10.35
N PRO A 102 2.99 -3.12 9.93
CA PRO A 102 1.64 -3.66 9.98
C PRO A 102 1.39 -4.75 8.94
N GLU A 103 0.65 -5.79 9.32
CA GLU A 103 0.16 -6.82 8.40
C GLU A 103 -1.24 -6.52 7.87
N ALA A 104 -2.01 -5.76 8.65
CA ALA A 104 -3.37 -5.31 8.38
C ALA A 104 -3.57 -3.96 9.07
N ASN A 105 -4.64 -3.25 8.69
CA ASN A 105 -4.99 -1.98 9.31
C ASN A 105 -5.30 -2.22 10.80
N GLY A 106 -4.74 -1.39 11.68
CA GLY A 106 -4.77 -1.56 13.13
C GLY A 106 -3.44 -1.98 13.75
N GLY A 107 -3.35 -1.82 15.06
CA GLY A 107 -2.12 -2.03 15.83
C GLY A 107 -1.24 -0.78 15.92
N ILE A 108 -0.10 -0.92 16.61
CA ILE A 108 0.80 0.19 16.90
C ILE A 108 2.28 -0.14 16.74
N LEU A 109 3.10 0.90 16.57
CA LEU A 109 4.51 0.91 16.96
C LEU A 109 4.65 1.71 18.27
N PRO A 110 4.99 1.06 19.40
CA PRO A 110 5.15 1.74 20.68
C PRO A 110 6.26 2.80 20.66
N ALA A 111 6.02 3.95 21.27
CA ALA A 111 6.96 5.09 21.26
C ALA A 111 8.35 4.74 21.80
N GLU A 112 8.45 3.82 22.77
CA GLU A 112 9.72 3.35 23.32
C GLU A 112 10.64 2.70 22.28
N PHE A 113 10.08 2.18 21.18
CA PHE A 113 10.83 1.58 20.07
C PHE A 113 11.05 2.54 18.90
N ALA A 114 10.48 3.75 18.91
CA ALA A 114 10.55 4.68 17.77
C ALA A 114 12.00 5.01 17.38
N LYS A 115 12.88 5.24 18.35
CA LYS A 115 14.30 5.52 18.06
C LYS A 115 15.00 4.31 17.41
N GLN A 116 14.75 3.10 17.92
CA GLN A 116 15.35 1.89 17.38
C GLN A 116 14.85 1.57 15.97
N ALA A 117 13.55 1.72 15.73
CA ALA A 117 12.96 1.61 14.40
C ALA A 117 13.54 2.62 13.42
N LEU A 118 13.75 3.87 13.83
CA LEU A 118 14.38 4.89 12.98
C LEU A 118 15.83 4.51 12.62
N ASP A 119 16.60 4.04 13.59
CA ASP A 119 17.97 3.60 13.35
C ASP A 119 18.02 2.36 12.44
N GLU A 120 17.04 1.45 12.55
CA GLU A 120 16.87 0.32 11.62
C GLU A 120 16.53 0.78 10.21
N LEU A 121 15.59 1.73 10.08
CA LEU A 121 15.12 2.26 8.80
C LEU A 121 16.25 3.00 8.05
N LEU A 122 17.05 3.78 8.78
CA LEU A 122 18.23 4.45 8.21
C LEU A 122 19.31 3.46 7.75
N ARG A 123 19.46 2.32 8.44
CA ARG A 123 20.35 1.24 7.96
C ARG A 123 19.78 0.56 6.73
N LEU A 124 18.47 0.27 6.74
CA LEU A 124 17.76 -0.37 5.62
C LEU A 124 17.89 0.43 4.33
N GLU A 125 17.79 1.76 4.41
CA GLU A 125 17.96 2.68 3.29
C GLU A 125 19.36 2.61 2.65
N GLN A 126 20.37 2.25 3.43
CA GLN A 126 21.76 2.16 2.98
C GLN A 126 22.16 0.74 2.55
N GLU A 127 21.21 -0.20 2.50
CA GLU A 127 21.52 -1.57 2.08
C GLU A 127 21.96 -1.62 0.62
N PRO A 128 23.11 -2.25 0.32
CA PRO A 128 23.60 -2.39 -1.06
C PRO A 128 22.87 -3.52 -1.81
N TYR A 129 21.69 -3.92 -1.34
CA TYR A 129 20.91 -4.99 -1.94
C TYR A 129 20.27 -4.47 -3.24
N GLU A 130 20.49 -5.21 -4.31
CA GLU A 130 19.89 -4.98 -5.61
C GLU A 130 18.99 -6.16 -5.95
N GLU A 131 17.84 -5.87 -6.57
CA GLU A 131 16.98 -6.88 -7.13
C GLU A 131 16.68 -6.58 -8.60
N GLU A 132 16.54 -7.64 -9.37
CA GLU A 132 16.08 -7.55 -10.75
C GLU A 132 14.55 -7.64 -10.76
N GLU A 133 13.90 -6.59 -11.25
CA GLU A 133 12.47 -6.55 -11.49
C GLU A 133 12.16 -6.74 -12.97
N THR A 134 11.01 -7.36 -13.22
CA THR A 134 10.32 -7.29 -14.50
C THR A 134 9.22 -6.23 -14.41
N GLN A 135 9.25 -5.28 -15.34
CA GLN A 135 8.36 -4.13 -15.34
C GLN A 135 7.60 -4.04 -16.65
N LEU A 136 6.30 -3.77 -16.54
CA LEU A 136 5.43 -3.41 -17.64
C LEU A 136 5.39 -1.90 -17.76
N ARG A 137 5.83 -1.36 -18.89
CA ARG A 137 5.91 0.08 -19.13
C ARG A 137 5.23 0.49 -20.42
N GLU A 138 4.62 1.66 -20.38
CA GLU A 138 4.24 2.36 -21.60
C GLU A 138 5.50 2.75 -22.39
N ASN A 139 5.48 2.61 -23.71
CA ASN A 139 6.68 2.72 -24.52
C ASN A 139 7.19 4.16 -24.72
N GLU A 140 6.31 5.14 -24.88
CA GLU A 140 6.63 6.55 -25.16
C GLU A 140 6.90 7.38 -23.88
N SER A 141 5.99 7.38 -22.91
CA SER A 141 6.10 8.08 -21.63
C SER A 141 7.00 7.35 -20.62
N ASN A 142 7.21 6.04 -20.81
CA ASN A 142 7.93 5.17 -19.88
C ASN A 142 7.24 5.01 -18.52
N ASP A 143 5.92 5.30 -18.45
CA ASP A 143 5.12 5.12 -17.24
C ASP A 143 5.11 3.66 -16.80
N LEU A 144 5.23 3.45 -15.49
CA LEU A 144 5.19 2.12 -14.88
C LEU A 144 3.74 1.69 -14.69
N LEU A 145 3.34 0.61 -15.36
CA LEU A 145 1.98 0.05 -15.30
C LEU A 145 1.89 -1.06 -14.26
N ALA A 146 2.87 -1.95 -14.23
CA ALA A 146 2.98 -3.04 -13.27
C ALA A 146 4.45 -3.44 -13.10
N PHE A 147 4.80 -4.06 -11.98
CA PHE A 147 6.12 -4.63 -11.77
C PHE A 147 6.06 -5.86 -10.87
N THR A 148 7.08 -6.70 -10.97
CA THR A 148 7.31 -7.85 -10.09
C THR A 148 8.79 -8.12 -10.02
N ARG A 149 9.22 -8.82 -8.98
CA ARG A 149 10.56 -9.41 -8.97
C ARG A 149 10.67 -10.44 -10.09
N SER A 150 11.84 -10.51 -10.72
CA SER A 150 12.14 -11.44 -11.82
C SER A 150 11.96 -12.92 -11.48
N ASP A 151 11.97 -13.29 -10.19
CA ASP A 151 11.74 -14.65 -9.70
C ASP A 151 10.27 -14.96 -9.42
N ARG A 152 9.34 -14.05 -9.76
CA ARG A 152 7.91 -14.17 -9.44
C ARG A 152 7.01 -13.87 -10.63
N ASN A 153 5.82 -14.46 -10.55
CA ASN A 153 4.70 -14.13 -11.42
C ASN A 153 3.74 -13.25 -10.62
N PHE A 154 3.38 -12.11 -11.18
CA PHE A 154 2.52 -11.15 -10.51
C PHE A 154 1.23 -10.93 -11.31
N PRO A 155 0.11 -11.54 -10.89
CA PRO A 155 -1.20 -11.21 -11.42
C PRO A 155 -1.64 -9.84 -10.89
N PHE A 156 -2.08 -8.96 -11.79
CA PHE A 156 -2.44 -7.58 -11.46
C PHE A 156 -3.79 -7.14 -12.02
N ILE A 157 -4.40 -7.90 -12.94
CA ILE A 157 -5.81 -7.71 -13.31
C ILE A 157 -6.52 -9.06 -13.29
N TYR A 158 -7.69 -9.09 -12.66
CA TYR A 158 -8.61 -10.22 -12.62
C TYR A 158 -9.93 -9.79 -13.24
N THR A 159 -10.37 -10.48 -14.28
CA THR A 159 -11.67 -10.18 -14.91
C THR A 159 -12.82 -10.84 -14.14
N ALA A 160 -14.06 -10.57 -14.58
CA ALA A 160 -15.24 -11.18 -13.99
C ALA A 160 -15.11 -12.71 -13.92
N TYR A 161 -15.48 -13.27 -12.76
CA TYR A 161 -15.37 -14.71 -12.48
C TYR A 161 -13.96 -15.29 -12.63
N MET A 162 -12.93 -14.44 -12.61
CA MET A 162 -11.54 -14.83 -12.86
C MET A 162 -11.34 -15.54 -14.22
N GLU A 163 -12.21 -15.28 -15.20
CA GLU A 163 -12.12 -15.90 -16.53
C GLU A 163 -10.76 -15.61 -17.18
N TYR A 164 -10.28 -14.37 -17.07
CA TYR A 164 -8.95 -13.98 -17.49
C TYR A 164 -8.15 -13.38 -16.34
N VAL A 165 -6.86 -13.67 -16.34
CA VAL A 165 -5.88 -13.11 -15.39
C VAL A 165 -4.71 -12.53 -16.17
N PHE A 166 -4.47 -11.25 -15.96
CA PHE A 166 -3.36 -10.53 -16.56
C PHE A 166 -2.21 -10.55 -15.57
N LEU A 167 -1.05 -11.01 -16.02
CA LEU A 167 0.13 -11.11 -15.18
C LEU A 167 1.39 -10.72 -15.94
N ILE A 168 2.43 -10.42 -15.18
CA ILE A 168 3.79 -10.28 -15.67
C ILE A 168 4.71 -11.24 -14.94
N ASP A 169 5.72 -11.72 -15.66
CA ASP A 169 6.87 -12.44 -15.14
C ASP A 169 8.09 -12.18 -16.06
N LYS A 170 9.23 -12.81 -15.76
CA LYS A 170 10.46 -12.68 -16.55
C LYS A 170 10.32 -13.06 -18.05
N GLU A 171 9.32 -13.86 -18.40
CA GLU A 171 9.07 -14.28 -19.78
C GLU A 171 8.19 -13.28 -20.55
N GLY A 172 7.54 -12.34 -19.85
CA GLY A 172 6.80 -11.25 -20.46
C GLY A 172 5.49 -10.92 -19.76
N PHE A 173 4.62 -10.30 -20.54
CA PHE A 173 3.23 -10.08 -20.20
C PHE A 173 2.40 -11.26 -20.70
N HIS A 174 1.44 -11.70 -19.88
CA HIS A 174 0.58 -12.84 -20.18
C HIS A 174 -0.87 -12.51 -19.86
N ILE A 175 -1.77 -13.04 -20.70
CA ILE A 175 -3.19 -13.16 -20.40
C ILE A 175 -3.48 -14.65 -20.30
N LEU A 176 -3.84 -15.10 -19.09
CA LEU A 176 -4.29 -16.46 -18.84
C LEU A 176 -5.81 -16.54 -18.98
N HIS A 177 -6.31 -17.56 -19.67
CA HIS A 177 -7.71 -17.94 -19.69
C HIS A 177 -7.92 -19.14 -18.75
N ASN A 178 -8.69 -18.93 -17.69
CA ASN A 178 -9.04 -19.96 -16.73
C ASN A 178 -10.30 -20.70 -17.20
N VAL A 179 -10.15 -21.99 -17.50
CA VAL A 179 -11.25 -22.85 -17.94
C VAL A 179 -11.60 -23.83 -16.82
N GLN A 180 -12.89 -23.97 -16.53
CA GLN A 180 -13.37 -24.97 -15.58
C GLN A 180 -13.42 -26.35 -16.24
N GLU A 181 -12.60 -27.28 -15.76
CA GLU A 181 -12.58 -28.68 -16.20
C GLU A 181 -12.91 -29.60 -15.02
N GLY A 182 -14.19 -29.95 -14.91
CA GLY A 182 -14.70 -30.67 -13.74
C GLY A 182 -14.68 -29.80 -12.48
N ASP A 183 -14.01 -30.25 -11.43
CA ASP A 183 -13.87 -29.53 -10.15
C ASP A 183 -12.61 -28.64 -10.10
N GLU A 184 -11.80 -28.63 -11.16
CA GLU A 184 -10.55 -27.89 -11.23
C GLU A 184 -10.62 -26.72 -12.22
N THR A 185 -9.90 -25.65 -11.90
CA THR A 185 -9.70 -24.51 -12.80
C THR A 185 -8.31 -24.62 -13.42
N ILE A 186 -8.24 -24.73 -14.74
CA ILE A 186 -7.00 -24.92 -15.50
C ILE A 186 -6.66 -23.62 -16.26
N PRO A 187 -5.48 -23.01 -16.03
CA PRO A 187 -5.05 -21.83 -16.76
C PRO A 187 -4.40 -22.19 -18.11
N TYR A 188 -4.85 -21.53 -19.18
CA TYR A 188 -4.24 -21.59 -20.52
C TYR A 188 -3.68 -20.22 -20.92
N ILE A 189 -2.53 -20.17 -21.59
CA ILE A 189 -1.98 -18.91 -22.13
C ILE A 189 -2.82 -18.51 -23.34
N ALA A 190 -3.58 -17.43 -23.22
CA ALA A 190 -4.37 -16.87 -24.31
C ALA A 190 -3.58 -15.83 -25.11
N PHE A 191 -2.66 -15.13 -24.46
CA PHE A 191 -1.76 -14.16 -25.06
C PHE A 191 -0.46 -14.09 -24.27
N GLN A 192 0.66 -13.96 -24.96
CA GLN A 192 1.98 -13.72 -24.36
C GLN A 192 2.77 -12.75 -25.24
N SER A 193 3.40 -11.75 -24.62
CA SER A 193 4.24 -10.80 -25.36
C SER A 193 5.26 -10.09 -24.47
N LYS A 194 6.41 -9.73 -25.03
CA LYS A 194 7.35 -8.76 -24.42
C LYS A 194 7.17 -7.34 -24.94
N LYS A 195 6.47 -7.17 -26.06
CA LYS A 195 6.14 -5.86 -26.64
C LYS A 195 4.90 -5.97 -27.53
N PHE A 196 3.85 -5.27 -27.14
CA PHE A 196 2.55 -5.36 -27.79
C PHE A 196 1.89 -4.00 -27.93
N ILE A 197 0.88 -3.94 -28.79
CA ILE A 197 -0.02 -2.81 -28.92
C ILE A 197 -1.38 -3.21 -28.37
N GLN A 198 -1.99 -2.34 -27.57
CA GLN A 198 -3.40 -2.41 -27.23
C GLN A 198 -4.17 -1.41 -28.09
N HIS A 199 -4.99 -1.92 -29.02
CA HIS A 199 -5.89 -1.12 -29.84
C HIS A 199 -7.28 -1.03 -29.19
N PRO A 200 -7.84 0.17 -28.99
CA PRO A 200 -9.25 0.29 -28.63
C PRO A 200 -10.14 -0.05 -29.84
N LEU A 201 -10.96 -1.08 -29.72
CA LEU A 201 -11.97 -1.46 -30.72
C LEU A 201 -13.32 -0.79 -30.45
N SER A 202 -13.69 -0.67 -29.17
CA SER A 202 -14.85 0.09 -28.69
C SER A 202 -14.59 0.54 -27.24
N GLU A 203 -15.59 1.12 -26.57
CA GLU A 203 -15.48 1.57 -25.18
C GLU A 203 -15.03 0.44 -24.22
N ASP A 204 -15.51 -0.79 -24.45
CA ASP A 204 -15.29 -1.95 -23.59
C ASP A 204 -14.60 -3.12 -24.32
N GLN A 205 -13.96 -2.88 -25.47
CA GLN A 205 -13.25 -3.92 -26.20
C GLN A 205 -11.90 -3.44 -26.71
N PHE A 206 -10.89 -4.28 -26.51
CA PHE A 206 -9.49 -4.00 -26.81
C PHE A 206 -8.87 -5.19 -27.54
N LEU A 207 -8.06 -4.92 -28.55
CA LEU A 207 -7.24 -5.91 -29.24
C LEU A 207 -5.79 -5.77 -28.81
N TYR A 208 -5.24 -6.82 -28.27
CA TYR A 208 -3.82 -6.96 -27.95
C TYR A 208 -3.13 -7.60 -29.14
N VAL A 209 -2.04 -7.01 -29.63
CA VAL A 209 -1.28 -7.51 -30.78
C VAL A 209 0.20 -7.56 -30.42
N ASP A 210 0.79 -8.75 -30.43
CA ASP A 210 2.22 -8.93 -30.28
C ASP A 210 2.94 -8.30 -31.49
N MET A 211 3.92 -7.43 -31.24
CA MET A 211 4.60 -6.69 -32.30
C MET A 211 5.64 -7.52 -33.08
N GLU A 212 6.04 -8.68 -32.57
CA GLU A 212 7.02 -9.57 -33.19
C GLU A 212 6.35 -10.66 -34.02
N THR A 213 5.35 -11.34 -33.47
CA THR A 213 4.66 -12.48 -34.12
C THR A 213 3.39 -12.05 -34.87
N GLY A 214 2.77 -10.93 -34.47
CA GLY A 214 1.46 -10.52 -34.95
C GLY A 214 0.30 -11.32 -34.35
N ASP A 215 0.57 -12.21 -33.38
CA ASP A 215 -0.47 -12.90 -32.63
C ASP A 215 -1.34 -11.89 -31.90
N SER A 216 -2.63 -12.19 -31.81
CA SER A 216 -3.57 -11.24 -31.24
C SER A 216 -4.62 -11.88 -30.35
N PHE A 217 -5.13 -11.08 -29.43
CA PHE A 217 -6.13 -11.49 -28.46
C PHE A 217 -7.10 -10.35 -28.18
N GLU A 218 -8.40 -10.63 -28.25
CA GLU A 218 -9.44 -9.66 -27.91
C GLU A 218 -9.84 -9.80 -26.44
N SER A 219 -9.94 -8.68 -25.72
CA SER A 219 -10.38 -8.65 -24.33
C SER A 219 -11.29 -7.46 -24.08
N SER A 220 -12.19 -7.60 -23.10
CA SER A 220 -12.98 -6.48 -22.59
C SER A 220 -12.27 -5.64 -21.53
N THR A 221 -11.02 -5.99 -21.21
CA THR A 221 -10.23 -5.36 -20.15
C THR A 221 -9.08 -4.57 -20.75
N SER A 222 -8.87 -3.36 -20.25
CA SER A 222 -7.76 -2.48 -20.63
C SER A 222 -6.65 -2.49 -19.57
N ILE A 223 -5.39 -2.38 -20.00
CA ILE A 223 -4.23 -2.10 -19.12
C ILE A 223 -3.98 -0.58 -18.99
N TYR A 224 -4.74 0.24 -19.71
CA TYR A 224 -4.64 1.70 -19.65
C TYR A 224 -4.98 2.22 -18.24
N PRO A 225 -4.40 3.36 -17.79
CA PRO A 225 -4.65 3.92 -16.46
C PRO A 225 -6.12 3.89 -16.04
N ILE A 226 -6.35 3.43 -14.80
CA ILE A 226 -7.69 3.25 -14.23
C ILE A 226 -8.45 4.58 -14.26
N GLY A 227 -9.65 4.57 -14.84
CA GLY A 227 -10.55 5.73 -14.89
C GLY A 227 -10.51 6.50 -16.21
N GLU A 228 -9.68 6.10 -17.17
CA GLU A 228 -9.66 6.67 -18.52
C GLU A 228 -9.97 5.61 -19.58
N THR A 229 -10.80 5.97 -20.57
CA THR A 229 -11.03 5.14 -21.75
C THR A 229 -9.92 5.42 -22.77
N PRO A 230 -9.06 4.45 -23.12
CA PRO A 230 -8.03 4.69 -24.12
C PRO A 230 -8.68 4.99 -25.48
N THR A 231 -8.30 6.12 -26.06
CA THR A 231 -8.81 6.60 -27.36
C THR A 231 -7.82 6.40 -28.51
N LYS A 232 -6.61 5.93 -28.19
CA LYS A 232 -5.52 5.70 -29.13
C LYS A 232 -4.81 4.38 -28.81
N ASP A 233 -4.05 3.91 -29.78
CA ASP A 233 -3.14 2.80 -29.61
C ASP A 233 -2.18 3.05 -28.46
N TYR A 234 -1.99 2.01 -27.65
CA TYR A 234 -1.14 2.06 -26.47
C TYR A 234 -0.06 1.01 -26.60
N VAL A 235 1.18 1.44 -26.82
CA VAL A 235 2.31 0.54 -27.04
C VAL A 235 2.95 0.24 -25.70
N ILE A 236 2.99 -1.03 -25.33
CA ILE A 236 3.47 -1.50 -24.04
C ILE A 236 4.68 -2.40 -24.27
N LYS A 237 5.67 -2.31 -23.37
CA LYS A 237 6.88 -3.14 -23.36
C LYS A 237 7.12 -3.72 -21.98
N VAL A 238 7.70 -4.91 -21.96
CA VAL A 238 8.25 -5.54 -20.76
C VAL A 238 9.75 -5.29 -20.75
N VAL A 239 10.25 -4.76 -19.63
CA VAL A 239 11.68 -4.50 -19.43
C VAL A 239 12.16 -5.12 -18.14
N SER A 240 13.41 -5.55 -18.12
CA SER A 240 14.12 -5.96 -16.91
C SER A 240 14.96 -4.78 -16.42
N GLU A 241 14.86 -4.47 -15.13
CA GLU A 241 15.62 -3.40 -14.49
C GLU A 241 16.23 -3.90 -13.18
N ILE A 242 17.50 -3.56 -12.94
CA ILE A 242 18.15 -3.78 -11.66
C ILE A 242 17.99 -2.50 -10.85
N LEU A 243 17.40 -2.61 -9.67
CA LEU A 243 17.17 -1.48 -8.78
C LEU A 243 17.48 -1.83 -7.33
N LYS A 244 17.69 -0.78 -6.54
CA LYS A 244 17.79 -0.90 -5.09
C LYS A 244 16.38 -0.75 -4.51
N PRO A 245 15.87 -1.76 -3.78
CA PRO A 245 14.54 -1.65 -3.18
C PRO A 245 14.40 -0.45 -2.25
N ALA A 246 15.49 -0.04 -1.58
CA ALA A 246 15.50 1.19 -0.79
C ALA A 246 15.09 2.43 -1.59
N GLU A 247 15.53 2.56 -2.85
CA GLU A 247 15.13 3.65 -3.73
C GLU A 247 13.65 3.52 -4.15
N ARG A 248 13.20 2.29 -4.44
CA ARG A 248 11.81 1.97 -4.79
C ARG A 248 10.81 2.32 -3.69
N TYR A 249 11.20 2.08 -2.44
CA TYR A 249 10.40 2.34 -1.24
C TYR A 249 10.73 3.67 -0.57
N SER A 250 11.49 4.56 -1.22
CA SER A 250 11.88 5.86 -0.68
C SER A 250 10.68 6.66 -0.13
N PHE A 251 9.56 6.71 -0.87
CA PHE A 251 8.33 7.37 -0.41
C PHE A 251 7.83 6.83 0.94
N LEU A 252 7.79 5.50 1.09
CA LEU A 252 7.35 4.82 2.31
C LEU A 252 8.35 5.03 3.45
N ILE A 253 9.65 4.93 3.16
CA ILE A 253 10.74 5.14 4.11
C ILE A 253 10.68 6.58 4.65
N GLU A 254 10.51 7.58 3.80
CA GLU A 254 10.42 8.98 4.22
C GLU A 254 9.18 9.25 5.10
N SER A 255 8.01 8.70 4.75
CA SER A 255 6.82 8.83 5.60
C SER A 255 7.00 8.15 6.96
N LEU A 256 7.60 6.96 7.00
CA LEU A 256 7.91 6.27 8.26
C LEU A 256 8.90 7.07 9.11
N LYS A 257 9.93 7.71 8.53
CA LYS A 257 10.87 8.58 9.27
C LYS A 257 10.13 9.71 9.99
N LYS A 258 9.23 10.41 9.30
CA LYS A 258 8.45 11.51 9.92
C LYS A 258 7.58 11.01 11.08
N LEU A 259 6.90 9.87 10.92
CA LEU A 259 6.08 9.27 11.97
C LEU A 259 6.92 8.89 13.19
N LEU A 260 8.11 8.32 12.97
CA LEU A 260 9.03 7.95 14.04
C LEU A 260 9.57 9.19 14.77
N GLU A 261 9.89 10.26 14.04
CA GLU A 261 10.28 11.55 14.63
C GLU A 261 9.17 12.15 15.49
N ALA A 262 7.93 12.17 14.97
CA ALA A 262 6.77 12.64 15.71
C ALA A 262 6.51 11.81 16.97
N SER A 263 6.61 10.48 16.87
CA SER A 263 6.45 9.56 18.00
C SER A 263 7.51 9.80 19.09
N MET A 264 8.77 10.05 18.70
CA MET A 264 9.81 10.44 19.66
C MET A 264 9.56 11.80 20.29
N GLN A 265 9.04 12.77 19.52
CA GLN A 265 8.77 14.12 20.01
C GLN A 265 7.65 14.14 21.07
N THR A 266 6.59 13.37 20.85
CA THR A 266 5.40 13.35 21.72
C THR A 266 5.49 12.29 22.82
N GLY A 267 6.27 11.23 22.60
CA GLY A 267 6.24 10.02 23.41
C GLY A 267 4.99 9.16 23.17
N ASN A 268 4.20 9.46 22.13
CA ASN A 268 2.99 8.72 21.76
C ASN A 268 3.28 7.70 20.65
N PRO A 269 2.58 6.55 20.61
CA PRO A 269 2.81 5.52 19.61
C PRO A 269 2.40 5.96 18.20
N ILE A 270 2.88 5.24 17.19
CA ILE A 270 2.36 5.31 15.83
C ILE A 270 1.18 4.35 15.74
N HIS A 271 0.03 4.81 15.24
CA HIS A 271 -1.16 3.99 15.01
C HIS A 271 -1.30 3.66 13.51
N TRP A 272 -1.50 2.38 13.18
CA TRP A 272 -1.69 1.91 11.81
C TRP A 272 -3.18 1.89 11.46
N ILE A 273 -3.57 2.41 10.29
CA ILE A 273 -4.96 2.50 9.83
C ILE A 273 -5.14 2.20 8.35
#